data_AF-A0A0J6GFE9-F1
#
_entry.id   AF-A0A0J6GFE9-F1
#
_cell.length_a   1.000
_cell.length_b   1.000
_cell.length_c   1.000
_cell.angle_alpha   90.00
_cell.angle_beta   90.00
_cell.angle_gamma   90.00
#
_symmetry.space_group_name_H-M   'P 1'
#
loop_
_entity.id
_entity.type
_entity.pdbx_description
1 polymer ?
#
loop_
_entity_poly.entity_id
_entity_poly.type
_entity_poly.pdbx_seq_one_letter_code
_entity_poly.pdbx_strand_id
1 'polypeptide(L)' 'MNRQAYFLEAERLSDDFAARAKAVDDYMNTAPDLADDEAYKKLCDLQSEASAAAGRWSSHCENNRSHIRSV' A
#
# COMPACT_ATOMS: atom_id res chain seq x y z
N MET A 1 11.00 17.91 -7.47
CA MET A 1 9.69 18.16 -6.82
C MET A 1 9.88 19.24 -5.76
N ASN A 2 8.84 19.95 -5.31
CA ASN A 2 8.95 20.86 -4.15
C ASN A 2 8.40 20.16 -2.87
N ARG A 3 8.61 20.78 -1.71
CA ARG A 3 8.19 20.20 -0.41
C ARG A 3 6.69 19.92 -0.33
N GLN A 4 5.86 20.80 -0.86
CA GLN A 4 4.40 20.63 -0.84
C GLN A 4 3.98 19.45 -1.73
N ALA A 5 4.50 19.37 -2.96
CA ALA A 5 4.24 18.28 -3.88
C ALA A 5 4.74 16.92 -3.33
N TYR A 6 5.83 16.91 -2.56
CA TYR A 6 6.27 15.71 -1.83
C TYR A 6 5.19 15.18 -0.90
N PHE A 7 4.65 16.05 -0.03
CA PHE A 7 3.68 15.64 0.97
C PHE A 7 2.34 15.24 0.34
N LEU A 8 1.86 15.98 -0.67
CA LEU A 8 0.63 15.63 -1.39
C LEU A 8 0.72 14.25 -2.07
N GLU A 9 1.85 13.96 -2.71
CA GLU A 9 2.02 12.66 -3.36
C GLU A 9 2.26 11.53 -2.34
N ALA A 10 2.95 11.82 -1.23
CA ALA A 10 3.12 10.87 -0.14
C ALA A 10 1.78 10.53 0.54
N GLU A 11 0.90 11.51 0.74
CA GLU A 11 -0.47 11.34 1.24
C GLU A 11 -1.28 10.48 0.28
N ARG A 12 -1.31 10.84 -1.02
CA ARG A 12 -2.03 10.06 -2.04
C ARG A 12 -1.61 8.59 -2.10
N LEU A 13 -0.29 8.32 -2.02
CA LEU A 13 0.25 6.97 -2.03
C LEU A 13 -0.02 6.23 -0.71
N SER A 14 -0.03 6.94 0.42
CA SER A 14 -0.42 6.40 1.72
C SER A 14 -1.90 5.98 1.72
N ASP A 15 -2.78 6.79 1.14
CA ASP A 15 -4.20 6.48 1.01
C ASP A 15 -4.45 5.26 0.12
N ASP A 16 -3.75 5.13 -1.01
CA ASP A 16 -3.83 3.93 -1.86
C ASP A 16 -3.36 2.70 -1.08
N PHE A 17 -2.25 2.77 -0.34
CA PHE A 17 -1.80 1.67 0.50
C PHE A 17 -2.84 1.29 1.57
N ALA A 18 -3.38 2.28 2.28
CA ALA A 18 -4.42 2.05 3.29
C ALA A 18 -5.67 1.38 2.69
N ALA A 19 -6.09 1.80 1.50
CA ALA A 19 -7.23 1.18 0.81
C ALA A 19 -6.98 -0.30 0.45
N ARG A 20 -5.77 -0.65 -0.03
CA ARG A 20 -5.43 -2.06 -0.33
C ARG A 20 -5.29 -2.90 0.94
N ALA A 21 -4.67 -2.36 1.98
CA ALA A 21 -4.56 -3.04 3.26
C ALA A 21 -5.96 -3.32 3.85
N LYS A 22 -6.87 -2.34 3.77
CA LYS A 22 -8.27 -2.52 4.15
C LYS A 22 -8.98 -3.62 3.35
N ALA A 23 -8.70 -3.77 2.06
CA ALA A 23 -9.28 -4.84 1.27
C ALA A 23 -8.84 -6.24 1.73
N VAL A 24 -7.60 -6.38 2.21
CA VAL A 24 -7.11 -7.62 2.85
C VAL A 24 -7.87 -7.88 4.15
N ASP A 25 -7.97 -6.88 5.03
CA ASP A 25 -8.67 -6.99 6.30
C ASP A 25 -10.16 -7.32 6.11
N ASP A 26 -10.83 -6.61 5.20
CA ASP A 26 -12.24 -6.84 4.86
C ASP A 26 -12.46 -8.25 4.33
N TYR A 27 -11.54 -8.77 3.51
CA TYR A 27 -11.61 -10.15 3.03
C TYR A 27 -11.41 -11.16 4.15
N MET A 28 -10.44 -10.97 5.05
CA MET A 28 -10.23 -11.87 6.19
C MET A 28 -11.40 -11.85 7.19
N ASN A 29 -12.08 -10.70 7.34
CA ASN A 29 -13.27 -10.56 8.18
C ASN A 29 -14.48 -11.35 7.67
N THR A 30 -14.49 -11.80 6.40
CA THR A 30 -15.52 -12.73 5.91
C THR A 30 -15.25 -14.19 6.31
N ALA A 31 -14.18 -14.46 7.07
CA ALA A 31 -13.73 -15.79 7.44
C ALA A 31 -13.64 -16.76 6.23
N PRO A 32 -12.87 -16.40 5.18
CA PRO A 32 -12.74 -17.24 4.00
C PRO A 32 -12.13 -18.60 4.37
N ASP A 33 -12.62 -19.68 3.74
CA ASP A 33 -12.01 -21.00 3.89
C ASP A 33 -10.70 -21.05 3.12
N LEU A 34 -9.57 -20.87 3.81
CA LEU A 34 -8.25 -20.85 3.19
C LEU A 34 -7.74 -22.26 2.79
N ALA A 35 -8.50 -23.33 3.07
CA ALA A 35 -8.23 -24.64 2.48
C ALA A 35 -8.72 -24.72 1.01
N ASP A 36 -9.60 -23.81 0.60
CA ASP A 36 -10.01 -23.65 -0.79
C ASP A 36 -8.96 -22.86 -1.58
N ASP A 37 -8.56 -23.40 -2.73
CA ASP A 37 -7.49 -22.83 -3.58
C ASP A 37 -7.88 -21.45 -4.14
N GLU A 38 -9.16 -21.23 -4.47
CA GLU A 38 -9.61 -19.94 -5.02
C GLU A 38 -9.61 -18.86 -3.93
N ALA A 39 -10.07 -19.21 -2.73
CA ALA A 39 -10.04 -18.33 -1.56
C ALA A 39 -8.60 -17.97 -1.16
N TYR A 40 -7.71 -18.97 -1.09
CA TYR A 40 -6.30 -18.73 -0.80
C TYR A 40 -5.63 -17.88 -1.89
N LYS A 41 -5.90 -18.17 -3.17
CA LYS A 41 -5.40 -17.36 -4.30
C LYS A 41 -5.86 -15.91 -4.19
N LYS A 42 -7.13 -15.68 -3.88
CA LYS A 42 -7.67 -14.33 -3.69
C LYS A 42 -6.99 -13.58 -2.55
N LEU A 43 -6.70 -14.24 -1.42
CA LEU A 43 -5.92 -13.65 -0.33
C LEU A 43 -4.53 -13.23 -0.83
N CYS A 44 -3.83 -14.11 -1.54
CA CYS A 44 -2.51 -13.83 -2.07
C CYS A 44 -2.51 -12.64 -3.04
N ASP A 45 -3.50 -12.58 -3.93
CA ASP A 45 -3.64 -11.48 -4.90
C ASP A 45 -3.87 -10.14 -4.16
N LEU A 46 -4.74 -10.10 -3.15
CA LEU A 46 -4.96 -8.90 -2.32
C LEU A 46 -3.71 -8.47 -1.53
N GLN A 47 -3.00 -9.42 -0.92
CA GLN A 47 -1.76 -9.15 -0.17
C GLN A 47 -0.64 -8.66 -1.09
N SER A 48 -0.57 -9.18 -2.32
CA SER A 48 0.36 -8.73 -3.36
C SER A 48 0.08 -7.29 -3.77
N GLU A 49 -1.19 -6.94 -3.99
CA GLU A 49 -1.59 -5.56 -4.29
C GLU A 49 -1.24 -4.57 -3.17
N ALA A 50 -1.52 -4.95 -1.92
CA ALA A 50 -1.18 -4.14 -0.75
C ALA A 50 0.34 -3.95 -0.60
N SER A 51 1.12 -5.02 -0.81
CA SER A 51 2.58 -4.97 -0.77
C SER A 51 3.15 -4.07 -1.89
N ALA A 52 2.58 -4.15 -3.09
CA ALA A 52 2.97 -3.29 -4.20
C ALA A 52 2.66 -1.81 -3.91
N ALA A 53 1.52 -1.50 -3.29
CA ALA A 53 1.16 -0.14 -2.87
C ALA A 53 2.11 0.40 -1.79
N ALA A 54 2.41 -0.40 -0.77
CA ALA A 54 3.40 -0.07 0.25
C ALA A 54 4.78 0.21 -0.36
N GLY A 55 5.20 -0.62 -1.33
CA GLY A 55 6.46 -0.44 -2.05
C GLY A 55 6.51 0.88 -2.83
N ARG A 56 5.42 1.27 -3.51
CA ARG A 56 5.32 2.58 -4.19
C ARG A 56 5.46 3.74 -3.22
N TRP A 57 4.75 3.69 -2.09
CA TRP A 57 4.81 4.72 -1.06
C TRP A 57 6.22 4.84 -0.45
N SER A 58 6.85 3.71 -0.07
CA SER A 58 8.22 3.69 0.46
C SER A 58 9.22 4.25 -0.55
N SER A 59 9.13 3.80 -1.81
CA SER A 59 10.00 4.26 -2.89
C SER A 59 9.87 5.77 -3.13
N HIS A 60 8.65 6.31 -3.10
CA HIS A 60 8.46 7.76 -3.22
C HIS A 60 9.13 8.52 -2.07
N CYS A 61 8.94 8.05 -0.82
CA CYS A 61 9.53 8.68 0.35
C CYS A 61 11.06 8.64 0.32
N GLU A 62 11.65 7.51 -0.05
CA GLU A 62 13.10 7.32 -0.12
C GLU A 62 13.75 8.18 -1.22
N ASN A 63 13.21 8.11 -2.43
CA ASN A 63 13.78 8.79 -3.60
C ASN A 63 13.64 10.31 -3.52
N ASN A 64 12.68 10.82 -2.76
CA ASN A 64 12.39 12.25 -2.67
C ASN A 64 12.69 12.85 -1.28
N ARG A 65 13.36 12.09 -0.40
CA ARG A 65 13.69 12.50 0.97
C ARG A 65 14.48 13.81 1.04
N SER A 66 15.29 14.10 0.03
CA SER A 66 16.08 15.34 -0.09
C SER A 66 15.21 16.60 -0.17
N HIS A 67 13.93 16.49 -0.54
CA HIS A 67 13.01 17.62 -0.60
C HIS A 67 12.41 18.01 0.76
N ILE A 68 12.58 17.20 1.80
CA ILE A 68 12.08 17.45 3.16
C ILE A 68 13.17 17.56 4.22
N ARG A 69 14.41 17.19 3.90
CA ARG A 69 15.58 17.38 4.77
C ARG A 69 16.48 18.45 4.17
N SER A 70 16.69 19.54 4.91
CA SER A 70 17.87 20.38 4.69
C SER A 70 19.09 19.50 4.97
N VAL A 71 19.95 19.34 3.97
CA VAL A 71 21.32 18.84 4.18
C VAL A 71 22.03 19.66 5.25
#